data_AF-W2T4M1-F1
#
_entry.id   AF-W2T4M1-F1
#
_cell.length_a   1.000
_cell.length_b   1.000
_cell.length_c   1.000
_cell.angle_alpha   90.00
_cell.angle_beta   90.00
_cell.angle_gamma   90.00
#
_symmetry.space_group_name_H-M   'P 1'
#
loop_
_entity.id
_entity.type
_entity.pdbx_description
1 polymer ?
#
loop_
_entity_poly.entity_id
_entity_poly.type
_entity_poly.pdbx_seq_one_letter_code
_entity_poly.pdbx_strand_id
1 'polypeptide(L)'
;MQQYIAILTAVLFGAIAATDLSGPPFVQHISTITDDNIDRILWDEHKEIGCSVVKCSNFTNVVCHYAPKLFTTGGQIYKMGEPCKRCSGNAVCEEGLCVL
;
A
#
# COMPACT_ATOMS: atom_id res chain seq x y z
N MET A 1 -35.52 -2.31 -0.38
CA MET A 1 -35.99 -1.06 -1.03
C MET A 1 -35.47 0.21 -0.33
N GLN A 2 -35.36 0.24 0.99
CA GLN A 2 -34.84 1.40 1.75
C GLN A 2 -33.40 1.83 1.37
N GLN A 3 -32.53 0.87 1.03
CA GLN A 3 -31.10 1.13 0.83
C GLN A 3 -30.77 1.82 -0.51
N TYR A 4 -31.62 1.66 -1.54
CA TYR A 4 -31.43 2.29 -2.85
C TYR A 4 -31.77 3.78 -2.82
N ILE A 5 -32.71 4.18 -1.95
CA ILE A 5 -33.14 5.58 -1.77
C ILE A 5 -32.02 6.39 -1.09
N ALA A 6 -31.31 5.82 -0.12
CA ALA A 6 -30.21 6.49 0.58
C ALA A 6 -29.00 6.78 -0.33
N ILE A 7 -28.72 5.89 -1.28
CA ILE A 7 -27.64 6.07 -2.26
C ILE A 7 -28.02 7.15 -3.28
N LEU A 8 -29.27 7.17 -3.75
CA LEU A 8 -29.75 8.17 -4.71
C LEU A 8 -29.71 9.61 -4.14
N THR A 9 -30.07 9.80 -2.87
CA THR A 9 -30.03 11.12 -2.24
C THR A 9 -28.59 11.60 -2.02
N ALA A 10 -27.66 10.71 -1.67
CA ALA A 10 -26.24 11.06 -1.52
C ALA A 10 -25.61 11.54 -2.85
N VAL A 11 -26.01 10.94 -3.97
CA VAL A 11 -25.51 11.31 -5.32
C VAL A 11 -26.16 12.62 -5.82
N LEU A 12 -27.47 12.80 -5.61
CA LEU A 12 -28.19 13.98 -6.10
C LEU A 12 -27.89 15.27 -5.31
N PHE A 13 -27.59 15.17 -4.01
CA PHE A 13 -27.31 16.34 -3.17
C PHE A 13 -25.83 16.66 -3.00
N GLY A 14 -24.91 15.98 -3.71
CA GLY A 14 -23.50 16.35 -3.75
C GLY A 14 -22.82 16.46 -2.38
N ALA A 15 -23.33 15.75 -1.38
CA ALA A 15 -22.77 15.78 -0.03
C ALA A 15 -21.60 14.79 0.04
N ILE A 16 -20.48 15.16 -0.59
CA ILE A 16 -19.17 14.65 -0.17
C ILE A 16 -18.86 15.38 1.14
N ALA A 17 -19.40 14.87 2.25
CA ALA A 17 -18.90 15.22 3.57
C ALA A 17 -17.55 14.52 3.76
N ALA A 18 -16.50 15.07 3.16
CA ALA A 18 -15.12 14.77 3.51
C ALA A 18 -14.55 15.94 4.33
N THR A 19 -15.17 16.23 5.48
CA THR A 19 -14.53 17.06 6.50
C THR A 19 -13.75 16.14 7.44
N ASP A 20 -12.57 15.73 6.99
CA ASP A 20 -11.45 15.55 7.90
C ASP A 20 -10.14 15.90 7.17
N LEU A 21 -9.92 17.21 7.00
CA LEU A 21 -8.62 17.79 6.61
C LEU A 21 -7.91 18.33 7.85
N SER A 22 -8.01 17.63 8.99
CA SER A 22 -7.33 18.02 10.24
C SER A 22 -5.98 17.30 10.45
N GLY A 23 -5.49 16.56 9.46
CA GLY A 23 -4.11 16.08 9.44
C GLY A 23 -3.11 17.20 9.08
N PRO A 24 -1.87 17.18 9.61
CA PRO A 24 -0.78 18.05 9.11
C PRO A 24 -0.70 17.92 7.58
N PRO A 25 -0.26 18.95 6.83
CA PRO A 25 -0.35 18.95 5.37
C PRO A 25 0.19 17.62 4.86
N PHE A 26 -0.70 16.76 4.37
CA PHE A 26 -0.33 15.57 3.66
C PHE A 26 0.32 16.10 2.40
N VAL A 27 1.65 16.30 2.48
CA VAL A 27 2.47 16.59 1.34
C VAL A 27 2.26 15.38 0.45
N GLN A 28 1.35 15.49 -0.54
CA GLN A 28 1.33 14.59 -1.69
C GLN A 28 2.60 14.91 -2.50
N HIS A 29 3.76 14.62 -1.92
CA HIS A 29 4.94 14.31 -2.69
C HIS A 29 4.70 12.90 -3.19
N ILE A 30 3.90 12.80 -4.26
CA ILE A 30 4.00 11.68 -5.17
C ILE A 30 5.43 11.78 -5.72
N SER A 31 6.39 11.15 -5.03
CA SER A 31 7.55 10.62 -5.74
C SER A 31 6.94 9.76 -6.83
N THR A 32 7.16 10.12 -8.10
CA THR A 32 6.59 9.49 -9.29
C THR A 32 6.39 8.00 -9.01
N ILE A 33 5.13 7.58 -8.82
CA ILE A 33 4.82 6.17 -8.59
C ILE A 33 5.06 5.50 -9.93
N THR A 34 6.28 5.04 -10.14
CA THR A 34 6.65 4.19 -11.26
C THR A 34 6.27 2.75 -10.90
N ASP A 35 6.06 1.92 -11.93
CA ASP A 35 5.71 0.51 -11.73
C ASP A 35 6.73 -0.20 -10.81
N ASP A 36 8.02 0.13 -10.95
CA ASP A 36 9.10 -0.39 -10.09
C ASP A 36 8.89 -0.12 -8.59
N ASN A 37 8.27 1.00 -8.21
CA ASN A 37 8.03 1.34 -6.80
C ASN A 37 6.94 0.45 -6.21
N ILE A 38 5.88 0.19 -6.98
CA ILE A 38 4.78 -0.70 -6.57
C ILE A 38 5.28 -2.15 -6.52
N ASP A 39 6.07 -2.57 -7.51
CA ASP A 39 6.61 -3.93 -7.58
C ASP A 39 7.46 -4.27 -6.35
N ARG A 40 8.25 -3.31 -5.86
CA ARG A 40 9.05 -3.50 -4.64
C ARG A 40 8.20 -3.61 -3.37
N ILE A 41 7.02 -2.98 -3.33
CA ILE A 41 6.09 -3.10 -2.19
C ILE A 41 5.40 -4.47 -2.22
N LEU A 42 5.02 -4.94 -3.41
CA LEU A 42 4.21 -6.14 -3.59
C LEU A 42 5.03 -7.44 -3.69
N TRP A 43 6.36 -7.35 -3.73
CA TRP A 43 7.24 -8.50 -3.90
C TRP A 43 7.09 -9.53 -2.76
N ASP A 44 6.63 -10.74 -3.07
CA ASP A 44 6.24 -11.76 -2.08
C ASP A 44 7.41 -12.26 -1.21
N GLU A 45 8.64 -12.10 -1.69
CA GLU A 45 9.85 -12.51 -0.98
C GLU A 45 10.36 -11.44 -0.02
N HIS A 46 9.89 -10.18 -0.10
CA HIS A 46 10.24 -9.14 0.88
C HIS A 46 9.56 -9.41 2.23
N LYS A 47 10.36 -9.38 3.29
CA LYS A 47 9.91 -9.66 4.67
C LYS A 47 10.14 -8.50 5.62
N GLU A 48 10.98 -7.55 5.22
CA GLU A 48 11.38 -6.43 6.06
C GLU A 48 11.31 -5.13 5.25
N ILE A 49 10.83 -4.08 5.91
CA ILE A 49 10.78 -2.72 5.38
C ILE A 49 11.37 -1.75 6.40
N GLY A 50 12.25 -0.87 5.93
CA GLY A 50 12.81 0.23 6.71
C GLY A 50 12.65 1.54 5.96
N CYS A 51 11.88 2.49 6.52
CA CYS A 51 11.64 3.79 5.90
C CYS A 51 12.28 4.92 6.71
N SER A 52 12.75 5.95 6.01
CA SER A 52 13.25 7.19 6.60
C SER A 52 12.60 8.38 5.92
N VAL A 53 12.24 9.37 6.73
CA VAL A 53 11.60 10.61 6.29
C VAL A 53 12.48 11.78 6.69
N VAL A 54 12.92 12.55 5.71
CA VAL A 54 13.78 13.71 5.91
C VAL A 54 13.13 14.95 5.31
N LYS A 55 13.07 16.03 6.08
CA LYS A 55 12.64 17.33 5.57
C LYS A 55 13.82 18.05 4.94
N CYS A 56 13.80 18.21 3.62
CA CYS A 56 14.71 19.07 2.89
C CYS A 56 14.11 20.50 2.82
N SER A 57 14.91 21.48 2.40
CA SER A 57 14.49 22.90 2.43
C SER A 57 13.18 23.17 1.68
N ASN A 58 12.93 22.46 0.58
CA ASN A 58 11.79 22.70 -0.32
C ASN A 58 10.86 21.48 -0.48
N PHE A 59 11.21 20.33 0.08
CA PHE A 59 10.44 19.10 -0.09
C PHE A 59 10.71 18.10 1.05
N THR A 60 9.81 17.13 1.20
CA THR A 60 10.02 16.00 2.11
C THR A 60 10.50 14.81 1.29
N ASN A 61 11.63 14.24 1.67
CA ASN A 61 12.18 13.03 1.06
C ASN A 61 11.78 11.82 1.91
N VAL A 62 11.13 10.84 1.29
CA VAL A 62 10.77 9.57 1.90
C VAL A 62 11.50 8.46 1.15
N VAL A 63 12.34 7.70 1.86
CA VAL A 63 13.09 6.58 1.28
C VAL A 63 12.76 5.32 2.06
N CYS A 64 12.31 4.28 1.36
CA CYS A 64 12.09 2.95 1.93
C CYS A 64 13.05 1.93 1.31
N HIS A 65 13.67 1.15 2.17
CA HIS A 65 14.46 -0.03 1.84
C HIS A 65 13.65 -1.28 2.16
N TYR A 66 13.77 -2.28 1.28
CA TYR A 66 13.11 -3.58 1.41
C TYR A 66 14.17 -4.67 1.44
N ALA A 67 13.97 -5.68 2.28
CA ALA A 67 14.84 -6.83 2.39
C ALA A 67 14.05 -8.15 2.37
N PRO A 68 14.66 -9.24 1.89
CA PRO A 68 16.00 -9.35 1.28
C PRO A 68 16.10 -8.62 -0.07
N LYS A 69 17.32 -8.25 -0.50
CA LYS A 69 17.55 -7.54 -1.77
C LYS A 69 17.41 -8.49 -2.98
N LEU A 70 16.21 -9.00 -3.20
CA LEU A 70 15.87 -9.99 -4.23
C LEU A 70 14.93 -9.40 -5.30
N PHE A 71 15.09 -8.12 -5.61
CA PHE A 71 14.33 -7.48 -6.68
C PHE A 71 15.01 -7.68 -8.04
N THR A 72 14.29 -8.28 -8.98
CA THR A 72 14.69 -8.38 -10.38
C THR A 72 13.61 -7.79 -11.27
N THR A 73 13.94 -6.75 -12.04
CA THR A 73 13.03 -6.11 -12.99
C THR A 73 12.45 -7.13 -13.96
N GLY A 74 11.13 -7.15 -14.12
CA GLY A 74 10.41 -8.11 -14.97
C GLY A 74 10.26 -9.51 -14.37
N GLY A 75 10.68 -9.73 -13.13
CA GLY A 75 10.40 -10.97 -12.41
C GLY A 75 8.96 -11.03 -11.89
N GLN A 76 8.53 -12.22 -11.50
CA GLN A 76 7.19 -12.42 -10.95
C GLN A 76 7.12 -11.85 -9.53
N ILE A 77 6.32 -10.79 -9.36
CA ILE A 77 6.16 -10.06 -8.10
C ILE A 77 5.60 -10.96 -6.99
N TYR A 78 4.59 -11.77 -7.32
CA TYR A 78 4.00 -12.72 -6.38
C TYR A 78 3.46 -13.95 -7.10
N LYS A 79 3.45 -15.08 -6.39
CA LYS A 79 2.93 -16.34 -6.92
C LYS A 79 1.40 -16.36 -6.85
N MET A 80 0.74 -16.44 -8.00
CA MET A 80 -0.72 -16.57 -8.09
C MET A 80 -1.22 -17.85 -7.40
N GLY A 81 -2.33 -17.75 -6.67
CA GLY A 81 -2.97 -18.89 -6.01
C GLY A 81 -3.86 -18.47 -4.84
N GLU A 82 -4.34 -19.46 -4.09
CA GLU A 82 -5.03 -19.23 -2.83
C GLU A 82 -4.06 -18.63 -1.79
N PRO A 83 -4.48 -17.62 -1.01
CA PRO A 83 -3.64 -17.02 0.03
C PRO A 83 -3.10 -18.09 0.99
N CYS A 84 -1.89 -17.87 1.49
CA CYS A 84 -1.22 -18.71 2.49
C CYS A 84 -0.91 -20.17 2.13
N LYS A 85 -1.39 -20.71 1.00
CA LYS A 85 -1.09 -22.10 0.59
C LYS A 85 0.39 -22.40 0.37
N ARG A 86 1.21 -21.36 0.24
CA ARG A 86 2.65 -21.45 -0.07
C ARG A 86 3.52 -20.79 1.00
N CYS A 87 2.99 -20.54 2.20
CA CYS A 87 3.83 -20.15 3.33
C CYS A 87 4.84 -21.26 3.63
N SER A 88 6.06 -20.87 4.02
CA SER A 88 7.15 -21.82 4.28
C SER A 88 7.53 -21.84 5.75
N GLY A 89 8.04 -22.97 6.23
CA GLY A 89 8.48 -23.13 7.61
C GLY A 89 7.33 -23.09 8.62
N ASN A 90 7.54 -22.33 9.71
CA ASN A 90 6.57 -22.20 10.80
C ASN A 90 5.66 -20.96 10.65
N ALA A 91 5.59 -20.37 9.46
CA ALA A 91 4.80 -19.16 9.24
C ALA A 91 3.29 -19.44 9.41
N VAL A 92 2.63 -18.59 10.18
CA VAL A 92 1.18 -18.56 10.37
C VAL A 92 0.55 -17.66 9.31
N CYS A 93 -0.65 -18.03 8.88
CA CYS A 93 -1.44 -17.23 7.97
C CYS A 93 -2.24 -16.18 8.75
N GLU A 94 -1.96 -14.91 8.51
CA GLU A 94 -2.71 -13.79 9.10
C GLU A 94 -3.17 -12.86 7.97
N GLU A 95 -4.48 -12.66 7.83
CA GLU A 95 -5.07 -11.77 6.82
C GLU A 95 -4.60 -12.01 5.36
N GLY A 96 -4.19 -13.24 5.03
CA GLY A 96 -3.67 -13.60 3.72
C GLY A 96 -2.16 -13.40 3.54
N LEU A 97 -1.44 -13.02 4.59
CA LEU A 97 0.02 -12.87 4.66
C LEU A 97 0.66 -14.01 5.47
N CYS A 98 1.94 -14.29 5.18
CA CYS A 98 2.74 -15.26 5.92
C CYS A 98 3.55 -14.54 7.01
N VAL A 99 3.23 -14.78 8.28
CA VAL A 99 3.88 -14.16 9.45
C VAL A 99 4.64 -15.23 10.23
N LEU A 100 5.89 -14.98 10.62
CA LEU A 100 6.73 -15.92 11.40
C LEU A 100 6.62 -15.69 12.91
#